data_AF-G3N8W2-F1
#
_entry.id   AF-G3N8W2-F1
#
_cell.length_a   1.000
_cell.length_b   1.000
_cell.length_c   1.000
_cell.angle_alpha   90.00
_cell.angle_beta   90.00
_cell.angle_gamma   90.00
#
_symmetry.space_group_name_H-M   'P 1'
#
loop_
_entity.id
_entity.type
_entity.pdbx_description
1 polymer ?
#
loop_
_entity_poly.entity_id
_entity_poly.type
_entity_poly.pdbx_seq_one_letter_code
_entity_poly.pdbx_strand_id
1 'polypeptide(L)'
;GQDKPPDPEHLKSSSLPSEPEGGEVQEVLPNTDGKKETLLAGGRRLIVFNNGTKKEVSADGLTVKVTFFNGDTKEVTADQRVIYFYAEAKTTHVTYPDGMEVLHFPNNQTEKHFPDGRKEIVFPDQTVKNLFPSGREESVLTDGTVIQVNPDGVKEILFNTGQKEIHTANYKRREYPDGTAKTVYADGRQETRYPNGRLRVKDRDGNVVLDNGA
;
A
#
# COMPACT_ATOMS: atom_id res chain seq x y z
N GLY A 1 5.97 -36.59 -18.57
CA GLY A 1 6.29 -35.55 -19.55
C GLY A 1 6.59 -34.30 -18.77
N GLN A 2 7.82 -33.82 -18.87
CA GLN A 2 8.30 -32.61 -18.21
C GLN A 2 7.94 -31.41 -19.08
N ASP A 3 7.21 -30.43 -18.55
CA ASP A 3 7.06 -29.12 -19.20
C ASP A 3 7.88 -28.09 -18.43
N LYS A 4 8.91 -27.60 -19.12
CA LYS A 4 9.79 -26.50 -18.75
C LYS A 4 9.27 -25.23 -19.44
N PRO A 5 9.23 -24.05 -18.78
CA PRO A 5 8.88 -22.81 -19.46
C PRO A 5 10.03 -22.34 -20.38
N PRO A 6 9.74 -21.65 -21.50
CA PRO A 6 10.77 -21.16 -22.40
C PRO A 6 11.43 -19.87 -21.88
N ASP A 7 12.76 -19.80 -22.03
CA ASP A 7 13.58 -18.61 -21.83
C ASP A 7 13.35 -17.58 -22.95
N PRO A 8 13.49 -16.26 -22.68
CA PRO A 8 13.29 -15.23 -23.68
C PRO A 8 14.64 -14.69 -24.17
N GLU A 9 14.98 -14.80 -25.46
CA GLU A 9 15.83 -13.79 -26.12
C GLU A 9 15.68 -13.78 -27.65
N HIS A 10 15.65 -12.55 -28.15
CA HIS A 10 16.05 -12.08 -29.49
C HIS A 10 15.04 -12.10 -30.65
N LEU A 11 14.41 -10.94 -30.84
CA LEU A 11 14.36 -10.29 -32.16
C LEU A 11 14.77 -8.82 -32.02
N LYS A 12 15.86 -8.45 -32.70
CA LYS A 12 16.36 -7.08 -32.86
C LYS A 12 15.63 -6.36 -34.00
N SER A 13 15.60 -5.03 -33.85
CA SER A 13 15.43 -3.99 -34.86
C SER A 13 13.99 -3.62 -35.26
N SER A 14 13.56 -2.44 -34.78
CA SER A 14 13.42 -1.29 -35.68
C SER A 14 13.34 -0.03 -34.82
N SER A 15 14.33 0.82 -34.97
CA SER A 15 14.32 2.21 -34.53
C SER A 15 13.34 2.98 -35.42
N LEU A 16 12.26 3.48 -34.83
CA LEU A 16 11.45 4.57 -35.38
C LEU A 16 11.27 5.64 -34.30
N PRO A 17 11.47 6.92 -34.64
CA PRO A 17 11.24 8.03 -33.70
C PRO A 17 9.74 8.29 -33.59
N SER A 18 9.17 8.25 -32.39
CA SER A 18 7.82 8.79 -32.18
C SER A 18 7.92 10.31 -32.07
N GLU A 19 7.52 10.97 -33.16
CA GLU A 19 7.39 12.41 -33.34
C GLU A 19 6.58 13.09 -32.23
N PRO A 20 6.76 14.41 -32.00
CA PRO A 20 5.92 15.14 -31.07
C PRO A 20 4.52 15.28 -31.69
N GLU A 21 3.47 14.80 -31.02
CA GLU A 21 2.08 15.07 -31.41
C GLU A 21 1.79 16.58 -31.24
N GLY A 22 2.13 17.35 -32.26
CA GLY A 22 1.66 18.70 -32.48
C GLY A 22 0.21 18.64 -32.94
N GLY A 23 -0.73 18.75 -32.00
CA GLY A 23 -2.15 18.88 -32.33
C GLY A 23 -2.40 20.12 -33.20
N GLU A 24 -2.99 19.90 -34.38
CA GLU A 24 -3.36 20.95 -35.32
C GLU A 24 -4.28 21.98 -34.65
N VAL A 25 -3.85 23.23 -34.67
CA VAL A 25 -4.50 24.37 -34.02
C VAL A 25 -5.63 24.88 -34.92
N GLN A 26 -6.86 24.90 -34.42
CA GLN A 26 -8.02 25.33 -35.20
C GLN A 26 -8.32 26.82 -35.02
N GLU A 27 -8.19 27.35 -33.80
CA GLU A 27 -8.41 28.77 -33.51
C GLU A 27 -7.66 29.20 -32.23
N VAL A 28 -7.02 30.37 -32.25
CA VAL A 28 -6.34 30.97 -31.09
C VAL A 28 -7.14 32.20 -30.67
N LEU A 29 -7.74 32.13 -29.48
CA LEU A 29 -8.53 33.23 -28.93
C LEU A 29 -7.62 34.11 -28.05
N PRO A 30 -7.40 35.39 -28.41
CA PRO A 30 -6.64 36.30 -27.58
C PRO A 30 -7.49 36.74 -26.37
N ASN A 31 -7.13 36.30 -25.16
CA ASN A 31 -7.72 36.80 -23.93
C ASN A 31 -6.81 37.82 -23.24
N THR A 32 -7.41 38.92 -22.77
CA THR A 32 -6.79 40.09 -22.13
C THR A 32 -6.10 39.82 -20.78
N ASP A 33 -6.13 38.57 -20.30
CA ASP A 33 -5.79 38.18 -18.92
C ASP A 33 -4.48 37.36 -18.82
N GLY A 34 -3.60 37.44 -19.84
CA GLY A 34 -2.31 36.74 -19.83
C GLY A 34 -2.42 35.22 -19.96
N LYS A 35 -3.45 34.74 -20.66
CA LYS A 35 -3.66 33.31 -20.96
C LYS A 35 -3.90 33.17 -22.45
N LYS A 36 -3.35 32.13 -23.07
CA LYS A 36 -3.62 31.79 -24.47
C LYS A 36 -4.54 30.57 -24.49
N GLU A 37 -5.71 30.72 -25.10
CA GLU A 37 -6.65 29.62 -25.31
C GLU A 37 -6.61 29.19 -26.78
N THR A 38 -6.50 27.88 -26.98
CA THR A 38 -6.41 27.25 -28.28
C THR A 38 -7.47 26.15 -28.37
N LEU A 39 -8.34 26.23 -29.39
CA LEU A 39 -9.22 25.13 -29.74
C LEU A 39 -8.45 24.14 -30.62
N LEU A 40 -8.35 22.89 -30.15
CA LEU A 40 -7.66 21.81 -30.84
C LEU A 40 -8.64 21.01 -31.70
N ALA A 41 -8.09 20.31 -32.69
CA ALA A 41 -8.84 19.31 -33.46
C ALA A 41 -9.59 18.33 -32.53
N GLY A 42 -10.87 18.10 -32.84
CA GLY A 42 -11.77 17.25 -32.05
C GLY A 42 -12.50 17.97 -30.90
N GLY A 43 -12.44 19.30 -30.80
CA GLY A 43 -13.22 20.09 -29.83
C GLY A 43 -12.59 20.23 -28.44
N ARG A 44 -11.38 19.69 -28.25
CA ARG A 44 -10.60 19.86 -27.02
C ARG A 44 -10.11 21.29 -26.88
N ARG A 45 -9.99 21.80 -25.65
CA ARG A 45 -9.49 23.15 -25.38
C ARG A 45 -8.17 23.07 -24.63
N LEU A 46 -7.16 23.81 -25.09
CA LEU A 46 -5.87 23.97 -24.43
C LEU A 46 -5.71 25.42 -23.96
N ILE A 47 -5.44 25.62 -22.68
CA ILE A 47 -5.19 26.91 -22.06
C ILE A 47 -3.76 26.91 -21.54
N VAL A 48 -2.93 27.84 -21.99
CA VAL A 48 -1.55 28.03 -21.55
C VAL A 48 -1.45 29.31 -20.73
N PHE A 49 -0.98 29.18 -19.49
CA PHE A 49 -0.78 30.29 -18.56
C PHE A 49 0.64 30.84 -18.69
N ASN A 50 0.83 32.10 -18.31
CA ASN A 50 2.14 32.77 -18.36
C ASN A 50 3.25 32.05 -17.58
N ASN A 51 2.92 31.34 -16.50
CA ASN A 51 3.90 30.58 -15.72
C ASN A 51 4.30 29.23 -16.36
N GLY A 52 3.79 28.91 -17.56
CA GLY A 52 4.05 27.65 -18.26
C GLY A 52 3.07 26.52 -17.92
N THR A 53 2.17 26.71 -16.95
CA THR A 53 1.10 25.74 -16.65
C THR A 53 0.20 25.58 -17.88
N LYS A 54 -0.20 24.35 -18.16
CA LYS A 54 -1.12 24.00 -19.26
C LYS A 54 -2.37 23.36 -18.67
N LYS A 55 -3.54 23.74 -19.17
CA LYS A 55 -4.81 23.11 -18.84
C LYS A 55 -5.48 22.62 -20.12
N GLU A 56 -5.79 21.35 -20.17
CA GLU A 56 -6.48 20.68 -21.27
C GLU A 56 -7.87 20.26 -20.79
N VAL A 57 -8.88 20.51 -21.62
CA VAL A 57 -10.28 20.14 -21.36
C VAL A 57 -10.76 19.31 -22.55
N SER A 58 -11.36 18.15 -22.28
CA SER A 58 -11.96 17.29 -23.30
C SER A 58 -13.14 17.98 -23.97
N ALA A 59 -13.53 17.50 -25.17
CA ALA A 59 -14.61 18.11 -25.95
C ALA A 59 -15.97 18.06 -25.25
N ASP A 60 -16.21 16.99 -24.49
CA ASP A 60 -17.40 16.82 -23.64
C ASP A 60 -17.31 17.56 -22.29
N GLY A 61 -16.14 18.15 -21.97
CA GLY A 61 -15.88 18.83 -20.70
C GLY A 61 -15.79 17.91 -19.48
N LEU A 62 -15.90 16.59 -19.65
CA LEU A 62 -15.92 15.61 -18.56
C LEU A 62 -14.52 15.31 -18.00
N THR A 63 -13.47 15.52 -18.80
CA THR A 63 -12.09 15.31 -18.40
C THR A 63 -11.32 16.63 -18.46
N VAL A 64 -10.59 16.93 -17.38
CA VAL A 64 -9.75 18.13 -17.28
C VAL A 64 -8.38 17.72 -16.78
N LYS A 65 -7.33 17.99 -17.56
CA LYS A 65 -5.95 17.73 -17.17
C LYS A 65 -5.19 19.04 -17.03
N VAL A 66 -4.46 19.21 -15.94
CA VAL A 66 -3.59 20.35 -15.67
C VAL A 66 -2.16 19.83 -15.55
N THR A 67 -1.24 20.39 -16.33
CA THR A 67 0.20 20.15 -16.21
C THR A 67 0.84 21.41 -15.64
N PHE A 68 1.36 21.31 -14.42
CA PHE A 68 1.97 22.43 -13.71
C PHE A 68 3.40 22.67 -14.16
N PHE A 69 3.91 23.87 -13.88
CA PHE A 69 5.27 24.28 -14.25
C PHE A 69 6.37 23.46 -13.55
N ASN A 70 6.08 22.88 -12.37
CA ASN A 70 6.98 21.99 -11.64
C ASN A 70 6.97 20.55 -12.17
N GLY A 71 6.20 20.26 -13.22
CA GLY A 71 6.06 18.94 -13.82
C GLY A 71 4.93 18.10 -13.23
N ASP A 72 4.32 18.51 -12.11
CA ASP A 72 3.16 17.82 -11.56
C ASP A 72 1.99 17.82 -12.56
N THR A 73 1.13 16.81 -12.44
CA THR A 73 -0.15 16.82 -13.17
C THR A 73 -1.31 16.60 -12.24
N LYS A 74 -2.45 17.21 -12.57
CA LYS A 74 -3.75 16.96 -11.94
C LYS A 74 -4.77 16.70 -13.02
N GLU A 75 -5.40 15.54 -12.98
CA GLU A 75 -6.47 15.15 -13.89
C GLU A 75 -7.75 14.91 -13.11
N VAL A 76 -8.87 15.44 -13.61
CA VAL A 76 -10.22 15.08 -13.19
C VAL A 76 -10.79 14.27 -14.33
N THR A 77 -11.22 13.04 -14.05
CA THR A 77 -11.74 12.11 -15.04
C THR A 77 -13.27 12.17 -15.09
N ALA A 78 -13.86 11.64 -16.17
CA ALA A 78 -15.31 11.61 -16.36
C ALA A 78 -16.08 10.87 -15.25
N ASP A 79 -15.45 9.92 -14.56
CA ASP A 79 -16.00 9.21 -13.40
C ASP A 79 -15.71 9.92 -12.06
N GLN A 80 -15.37 11.20 -12.11
CA GLN A 80 -15.16 12.11 -10.97
C GLN A 80 -13.97 11.76 -10.06
N ARG A 81 -13.05 10.88 -10.50
CA ARG A 81 -11.78 10.70 -9.80
C ARG A 81 -10.87 11.89 -10.04
N VAL A 82 -10.07 12.22 -9.03
CA VAL A 82 -9.00 13.21 -9.13
C VAL A 82 -7.68 12.47 -9.06
N ILE A 83 -6.89 12.52 -10.13
CA ILE A 83 -5.58 11.87 -10.23
C ILE A 83 -4.52 12.96 -10.20
N TYR A 84 -3.73 13.01 -9.14
CA TYR A 84 -2.59 13.90 -9.01
C TYR A 84 -1.29 13.10 -9.14
N PHE A 85 -0.38 13.54 -9.99
CA PHE A 85 0.97 12.98 -10.11
C PHE A 85 1.99 14.01 -9.64
N TYR A 86 2.76 13.64 -8.62
CA TYR A 86 3.88 14.42 -8.09
C TYR A 86 5.16 14.04 -8.84
N ALA A 87 5.70 14.94 -9.66
CA ALA A 87 6.79 14.61 -10.57
C ALA A 87 8.10 14.33 -9.84
N GLU A 88 8.44 15.13 -8.84
CA GLU A 88 9.68 14.99 -8.07
C GLU A 88 9.69 13.67 -7.28
N ALA A 89 8.60 13.37 -6.57
CA ALA A 89 8.45 12.16 -5.77
C ALA A 89 8.06 10.91 -6.60
N LYS A 90 7.76 11.08 -7.89
CA LYS A 90 7.23 10.02 -8.78
C LYS A 90 6.07 9.24 -8.16
N THR A 91 5.14 9.97 -7.54
CA THR A 91 4.04 9.40 -6.77
C THR A 91 2.71 9.79 -7.40
N THR A 92 1.82 8.82 -7.59
CA THR A 92 0.45 9.06 -8.09
C THR A 92 -0.53 8.97 -6.93
N HIS A 93 -1.33 10.00 -6.72
CA HIS A 93 -2.38 10.07 -5.72
C HIS A 93 -3.74 10.17 -6.42
N VAL A 94 -4.61 9.20 -6.19
CA VAL A 94 -5.97 9.15 -6.72
C VAL A 94 -6.97 9.37 -5.59
N THR A 95 -7.82 10.38 -5.71
CA THR A 95 -8.97 10.61 -4.82
C THR A 95 -10.24 10.15 -5.54
N TYR A 96 -11.00 9.26 -4.89
CA TYR A 96 -12.26 8.73 -5.39
C TYR A 96 -13.46 9.57 -4.88
N PRO A 97 -14.62 9.53 -5.57
CA PRO A 97 -15.81 10.30 -5.18
C PRO A 97 -16.37 9.95 -3.80
N ASP A 98 -16.11 8.75 -3.30
CA ASP A 98 -16.49 8.30 -1.96
C ASP A 98 -15.54 8.81 -0.85
N GLY A 99 -14.49 9.55 -1.22
CA GLY A 99 -13.47 10.07 -0.32
C GLY A 99 -12.31 9.10 -0.07
N MET A 100 -12.29 7.91 -0.67
CA MET A 100 -11.12 7.03 -0.59
C MET A 100 -9.95 7.64 -1.37
N GLU A 101 -8.76 7.61 -0.78
CA GLU A 101 -7.52 8.06 -1.41
C GLU A 101 -6.59 6.87 -1.65
N VAL A 102 -5.91 6.82 -2.79
CA VAL A 102 -4.95 5.78 -3.14
C VAL A 102 -3.64 6.41 -3.64
N LEU A 103 -2.54 6.14 -2.94
CA LEU A 103 -1.19 6.57 -3.31
C LEU A 103 -0.39 5.40 -3.88
N HIS A 104 0.26 5.62 -5.03
CA HIS A 104 1.18 4.68 -5.67
C HIS A 104 2.58 5.28 -5.65
N PHE A 105 3.51 4.61 -4.98
CA PHE A 105 4.89 5.04 -4.80
C PHE A 105 5.83 4.36 -5.81
N PRO A 106 7.00 4.97 -6.11
CA PRO A 106 7.93 4.43 -7.11
C PRO A 106 8.60 3.11 -6.69
N ASN A 107 8.55 2.74 -5.40
CA ASN A 107 9.06 1.48 -4.89
C ASN A 107 8.03 0.32 -5.02
N ASN A 108 6.92 0.52 -5.73
CA ASN A 108 5.76 -0.38 -5.81
C ASN A 108 4.93 -0.51 -4.52
N GLN A 109 5.18 0.31 -3.50
CA GLN A 109 4.26 0.43 -2.37
C GLN A 109 2.98 1.12 -2.83
N THR A 110 1.84 0.63 -2.34
CA THR A 110 0.54 1.27 -2.52
C THR A 110 -0.10 1.52 -1.16
N GLU A 111 -0.66 2.71 -0.96
CA GLU A 111 -1.43 3.03 0.25
C GLU A 111 -2.85 3.40 -0.11
N LYS A 112 -3.83 2.86 0.62
CA LYS A 112 -5.22 3.29 0.59
C LYS A 112 -5.57 3.96 1.90
N HIS A 113 -6.10 5.18 1.85
CA HIS A 113 -6.60 5.90 3.02
C HIS A 113 -8.12 5.96 2.89
N PHE A 114 -8.81 5.42 3.88
CA PHE A 114 -10.26 5.29 3.88
C PHE A 114 -10.92 6.46 4.63
N PRO A 115 -12.16 6.85 4.28
CA PRO A 115 -12.88 7.94 4.96
C PRO A 115 -13.10 7.74 6.46
N ASP A 116 -13.11 6.49 6.93
CA ASP A 116 -13.22 6.14 8.36
C ASP A 116 -11.90 6.33 9.13
N GLY A 117 -10.82 6.74 8.45
CA GLY A 117 -9.48 6.93 9.00
C GLY A 117 -8.61 5.68 8.99
N ARG A 118 -9.12 4.51 8.56
CA ARG A 118 -8.30 3.32 8.32
C ARG A 118 -7.30 3.60 7.20
N LYS A 119 -6.11 3.00 7.29
CA LYS A 119 -5.15 2.95 6.19
C LYS A 119 -4.75 1.51 5.90
N GLU A 120 -4.59 1.17 4.63
CA GLU A 120 -4.07 -0.11 4.16
C GLU A 120 -2.82 0.15 3.33
N ILE A 121 -1.71 -0.46 3.69
CA ILE A 121 -0.41 -0.32 3.04
C ILE A 121 -0.05 -1.68 2.45
N VAL A 122 0.15 -1.73 1.14
CA VAL A 122 0.71 -2.89 0.45
C VAL A 122 2.18 -2.59 0.16
N PHE A 123 3.07 -3.32 0.83
CA PHE A 123 4.50 -3.17 0.68
C PHE A 123 5.03 -3.90 -0.57
N PRO A 124 6.27 -3.59 -1.03
CA PRO A 124 6.85 -4.21 -2.22
C PRO A 124 7.07 -5.73 -2.08
N ASP A 125 7.16 -6.24 -0.86
CA ASP A 125 7.26 -7.67 -0.54
C ASP A 125 5.88 -8.36 -0.48
N GLN A 126 4.81 -7.65 -0.87
CA GLN A 126 3.41 -8.05 -0.82
C GLN A 126 2.83 -8.21 0.60
N THR A 127 3.55 -7.79 1.65
CA THR A 127 2.98 -7.66 2.98
C THR A 127 1.88 -6.59 2.97
N VAL A 128 0.73 -6.90 3.55
CA VAL A 128 -0.38 -5.96 3.70
C VAL A 128 -0.47 -5.51 5.15
N LYS A 129 -0.35 -4.22 5.44
CA LYS A 129 -0.49 -3.63 6.77
C LYS A 129 -1.70 -2.72 6.86
N ASN A 130 -2.62 -3.02 7.77
CA ASN A 130 -3.75 -2.20 8.15
C ASN A 130 -3.43 -1.39 9.41
N LEU A 131 -3.70 -0.09 9.36
CA LEU A 131 -3.63 0.84 10.48
C LEU A 131 -5.05 1.31 10.78
N PHE A 132 -5.51 1.11 12.02
CA PHE A 132 -6.86 1.48 12.43
C PHE A 132 -6.85 2.76 13.28
N PRO A 133 -7.91 3.59 13.22
CA PRO A 133 -8.03 4.79 14.06
C PRO A 133 -7.93 4.51 15.57
N SER A 134 -8.26 3.29 16.00
CA SER A 134 -8.12 2.84 17.39
C SER A 134 -6.66 2.71 17.84
N GLY A 135 -5.68 2.82 16.94
CA GLY A 135 -4.26 2.60 17.20
C GLY A 135 -3.83 1.13 17.04
N ARG A 136 -4.77 0.23 16.74
CA ARG A 136 -4.45 -1.17 16.40
C ARG A 136 -3.78 -1.22 15.03
N GLU A 137 -2.80 -2.10 14.90
CA GLU A 137 -2.16 -2.43 13.63
C GLU A 137 -2.34 -3.92 13.33
N GLU A 138 -2.47 -4.27 12.05
CA GLU A 138 -2.51 -5.66 11.60
C GLU A 138 -1.68 -5.81 10.33
N SER A 139 -0.76 -6.78 10.28
CA SER A 139 -0.01 -7.14 9.09
C SER A 139 -0.32 -8.57 8.67
N VAL A 140 -0.54 -8.78 7.37
CA VAL A 140 -0.69 -10.10 6.74
C VAL A 140 0.52 -10.33 5.85
N LEU A 141 1.30 -11.36 6.17
CA LEU A 141 2.46 -11.78 5.38
C LEU A 141 2.03 -12.71 4.24
N THR A 142 2.90 -12.87 3.25
CA THR A 142 2.66 -13.71 2.06
C THR A 142 2.48 -15.20 2.37
N ASP A 143 3.02 -15.68 3.49
CA ASP A 143 2.86 -17.05 3.95
C ASP A 143 1.53 -17.30 4.71
N GLY A 144 0.70 -16.26 4.87
CA GLY A 144 -0.56 -16.29 5.60
C GLY A 144 -0.42 -15.97 7.10
N THR A 145 0.78 -15.67 7.60
CA THR A 145 0.98 -15.23 8.98
C THR A 145 0.31 -13.87 9.20
N VAL A 146 -0.50 -13.77 10.26
CA VAL A 146 -1.16 -12.52 10.67
C VAL A 146 -0.51 -12.01 11.95
N ILE A 147 -0.07 -10.76 11.95
CA ILE A 147 0.55 -10.09 13.08
C ILE A 147 -0.36 -8.94 13.49
N GLN A 148 -0.83 -8.92 14.73
CA GLN A 148 -1.65 -7.85 15.28
C GLN A 148 -0.89 -7.17 16.42
N VAL A 149 -0.92 -5.85 16.46
CA VAL A 149 -0.36 -5.05 17.55
C VAL A 149 -1.47 -4.16 18.09
N ASN A 150 -1.77 -4.33 19.38
CA ASN A 150 -2.77 -3.54 20.07
C ASN A 150 -2.17 -2.22 20.58
N PRO A 151 -3.00 -1.19 20.86
CA PRO A 151 -2.52 0.09 21.38
C PRO A 151 -1.77 0.01 22.71
N ASP A 152 -2.02 -1.04 23.50
CA ASP A 152 -1.32 -1.33 24.75
C ASP A 152 0.08 -1.97 24.55
N GLY A 153 0.47 -2.19 23.30
CA GLY A 153 1.74 -2.81 22.90
C GLY A 153 1.72 -4.34 22.90
N VAL A 154 0.60 -4.98 23.25
CA VAL A 154 0.47 -6.44 23.12
C VAL A 154 0.48 -6.81 21.65
N LYS A 155 1.37 -7.74 21.29
CA LYS A 155 1.50 -8.26 19.93
C LYS A 155 1.03 -9.71 19.87
N GLU A 156 0.11 -10.01 18.97
CA GLU A 156 -0.35 -11.37 18.67
C GLU A 156 0.12 -11.78 17.28
N ILE A 157 0.61 -13.00 17.13
CA ILE A 157 1.06 -13.59 15.86
C ILE A 157 0.29 -14.88 15.66
N LEU A 158 -0.49 -14.97 14.59
CA LEU A 158 -1.15 -16.19 14.16
C LEU A 158 -0.39 -16.73 12.95
N PHE A 159 0.26 -17.87 13.12
CA PHE A 159 0.99 -18.54 12.04
C PHE A 159 0.04 -19.36 11.18
N ASN A 160 0.41 -19.56 9.91
CA ASN A 160 -0.29 -20.47 8.98
C ASN A 160 -0.37 -21.92 9.47
N THR A 161 0.51 -22.33 10.38
CA THR A 161 0.50 -23.65 11.04
C THR A 161 -0.59 -23.80 12.11
N GLY A 162 -1.39 -22.76 12.38
CA GLY A 162 -2.38 -22.71 13.46
C GLY A 162 -1.79 -22.43 14.84
N GLN A 163 -0.46 -22.25 14.94
CA GLN A 163 0.19 -21.79 16.16
C GLN A 163 -0.10 -20.31 16.39
N LYS A 164 -0.21 -19.93 17.66
CA LYS A 164 -0.38 -18.52 18.08
C LYS A 164 0.76 -18.12 19.01
N GLU A 165 1.28 -16.91 18.86
CA GLU A 165 2.26 -16.34 19.79
C GLU A 165 1.78 -14.97 20.30
N ILE A 166 1.90 -14.73 21.60
CA ILE A 166 1.47 -13.51 22.28
C ILE A 166 2.69 -12.92 22.97
N HIS A 167 3.05 -11.69 22.61
CA HIS A 167 4.11 -10.91 23.24
C HIS A 167 3.49 -9.81 24.07
N THR A 168 3.85 -9.76 25.34
CA THR A 168 3.52 -8.68 26.27
C THR A 168 4.82 -8.10 26.81
N ALA A 169 4.74 -7.03 27.59
CA ALA A 169 5.89 -6.51 28.34
C ALA A 169 6.50 -7.54 29.32
N ASN A 170 5.68 -8.48 29.81
CA ASN A 170 6.07 -9.38 30.91
C ASN A 170 6.41 -10.80 30.45
N TYR A 171 5.92 -11.23 29.29
CA TYR A 171 6.13 -12.59 28.80
C TYR A 171 5.92 -12.73 27.29
N LYS A 172 6.44 -13.83 26.75
CA LYS A 172 6.08 -14.37 25.43
C LYS A 172 5.43 -15.74 25.60
N ARG A 173 4.25 -15.94 25.03
CA ARG A 173 3.50 -17.19 25.12
C ARG A 173 3.25 -17.75 23.73
N ARG A 174 3.59 -19.02 23.51
CA ARG A 174 3.29 -19.77 22.29
C ARG A 174 2.26 -20.85 22.57
N GLU A 175 1.17 -20.83 21.82
CA GLU A 175 0.08 -21.79 21.86
C GLU A 175 0.15 -22.66 20.61
N TYR A 176 0.03 -23.97 20.81
CA TYR A 176 0.15 -24.97 19.77
C TYR A 176 -1.23 -25.60 19.49
N PRO A 177 -1.49 -26.07 18.25
CA PRO A 177 -2.77 -26.70 17.89
C PRO A 177 -3.15 -27.91 18.73
N ASP A 178 -2.16 -28.60 19.32
CA ASP A 178 -2.40 -29.73 20.23
C ASP A 178 -2.99 -29.29 21.58
N GLY A 179 -3.07 -27.99 21.86
CA GLY A 179 -3.51 -27.39 23.12
C GLY A 179 -2.35 -27.10 24.10
N THR A 180 -1.12 -27.47 23.76
CA THR A 180 0.06 -27.14 24.56
C THR A 180 0.28 -25.63 24.53
N ALA A 181 0.61 -25.03 25.67
CA ALA A 181 1.02 -23.63 25.76
C ALA A 181 2.35 -23.50 26.49
N LYS A 182 3.30 -22.75 25.91
CA LYS A 182 4.60 -22.44 26.50
C LYS A 182 4.71 -20.94 26.76
N THR A 183 5.00 -20.55 27.99
CA THR A 183 5.19 -19.15 28.37
C THR A 183 6.62 -18.94 28.87
N VAL A 184 7.32 -17.97 28.32
CA VAL A 184 8.63 -17.50 28.78
C VAL A 184 8.44 -16.11 29.38
N TYR A 185 8.71 -15.95 30.66
CA TYR A 185 8.58 -14.70 31.40
C TYR A 185 9.86 -13.85 31.30
N ALA A 186 9.74 -12.55 31.53
CA ALA A 186 10.85 -11.61 31.49
C ALA A 186 11.96 -11.92 32.53
N ASP A 187 11.63 -12.62 33.62
CA ASP A 187 12.57 -13.07 34.66
C ASP A 187 13.36 -14.34 34.28
N GLY A 188 13.09 -14.91 33.09
CA GLY A 188 13.68 -16.13 32.56
C GLY A 188 12.90 -17.40 32.90
N ARG A 189 11.89 -17.34 33.78
CA ARG A 189 11.04 -18.49 34.13
C ARG A 189 10.29 -18.98 32.89
N GLN A 190 10.13 -20.30 32.78
CA GLN A 190 9.38 -20.93 31.69
C GLN A 190 8.28 -21.83 32.23
N GLU A 191 7.08 -21.71 31.69
CA GLU A 191 5.95 -22.59 31.98
C GLU A 191 5.56 -23.37 30.72
N THR A 192 5.27 -24.65 30.86
CA THR A 192 4.61 -25.46 29.83
C THR A 192 3.34 -26.04 30.42
N ARG A 193 2.20 -25.67 29.84
CA ARG A 193 0.87 -26.20 30.16
C ARG A 193 0.48 -27.17 29.06
N TYR A 194 0.16 -28.39 29.45
CA TYR A 194 -0.27 -29.45 28.54
C TYR A 194 -1.81 -29.54 28.51
N PRO A 195 -2.38 -30.09 27.43
CA PRO A 195 -3.85 -30.20 27.27
C PRO A 195 -4.53 -31.02 28.38
N ASN A 196 -3.79 -31.96 28.98
CA ASN A 196 -4.26 -32.79 30.09
C ASN A 196 -4.24 -32.08 31.46
N GLY A 197 -3.89 -30.80 31.52
CA GLY A 197 -3.79 -30.03 32.76
C GLY A 197 -2.43 -30.12 33.47
N ARG A 198 -1.50 -30.95 32.98
CA ARG A 198 -0.12 -30.99 33.49
C ARG A 198 0.53 -29.62 33.30
N LEU A 199 1.18 -29.12 34.34
CA LEU A 199 1.96 -27.90 34.39
C LEU A 199 3.39 -28.24 34.78
N ARG A 200 4.34 -27.86 33.92
CA ARG A 200 5.77 -27.97 34.18
C ARG A 200 6.39 -26.57 34.17
N VAL A 201 7.12 -26.22 35.23
CA VAL A 201 7.77 -24.92 35.41
C VAL A 201 9.28 -25.10 35.54
N LYS A 202 10.03 -24.29 34.82
CA LYS A 202 11.49 -24.19 34.91
C LYS A 202 11.91 -22.81 35.37
N ASP A 203 12.97 -22.74 36.17
CA ASP A 203 13.65 -21.49 36.50
C ASP A 203 14.45 -20.95 35.30
N ARG A 204 15.14 -19.81 35.49
CA ARG A 204 15.97 -19.16 34.47
C ARG A 204 17.15 -20.02 33.99
N ASP A 205 17.63 -20.93 34.83
CA ASP A 205 18.77 -21.81 34.54
C ASP A 205 18.31 -23.10 33.84
N GLY A 206 16.99 -23.28 33.70
CA GLY A 206 16.38 -24.42 33.03
C GLY A 206 16.08 -25.60 33.93
N ASN A 207 16.29 -25.47 35.26
CA ASN A 207 15.98 -26.52 36.23
C ASN A 207 14.47 -26.59 36.45
N VAL A 208 13.94 -27.81 36.55
CA VAL A 208 12.51 -28.00 36.84
C VAL A 208 12.25 -27.70 38.31
N VAL A 209 11.40 -26.70 38.57
CA VAL A 209 11.01 -26.27 39.93
C VAL A 209 9.59 -26.70 40.30
N LEU A 210 8.77 -27.05 39.31
CA LEU A 210 7.44 -27.63 39.50
C LEU A 210 7.12 -28.58 38.34
N ASP A 211 6.56 -29.74 38.66
CA ASP A 211 5.92 -30.65 37.71
C ASP A 211 4.81 -31.39 38.47
N ASN A 212 3.54 -31.09 38.17
CA ASN A 212 2.41 -31.65 38.92
C ASN A 212 2.00 -33.06 38.45
N GLY A 213 2.69 -33.65 37.48
CA GLY A 213 2.29 -34.93 36.89
C GLY A 213 0.99 -34.82 36.08
N ALA A 214 0.58 -35.94 35.48
CA ALA A 214 -0.72 -36.06 34.82
C ALA A 214 -1.74 -36.65 35.79
#